data_AF-A0A8H9ZBF4-F1
#
_entry.id   AF-A0A8H9ZBF4-F1
#
_cell.length_a   1.000
_cell.length_b   1.000
_cell.length_c   1.000
_cell.angle_alpha   90.00
_cell.angle_beta   90.00
_cell.angle_gamma   90.00
#
_symmetry.space_group_name_H-M   'P 1'
#
loop_
_entity.id
_entity.type
_entity.pdbx_description
1 polymer ?
#
loop_
_entity_poly.entity_id
_entity_poly.type
_entity_poly.pdbx_seq_one_letter_code
_entity_poly.pdbx_strand_id
1 'polypeptide(L)'
;MDKDEHAKGTGGLKIVSLVGRSKRYAVRDWVQAIPGLPTEDVLQETTIILGCITSLTYQALSQPKEAQTLMRATYYLSGMAKAMIDGQLPVRQEQGDS
;
A
#
# COMPACT_ATOMS: atom_id res chain seq x y z
N MET A 1 29.13 -8.41 -36.43
CA MET A 1 30.14 -7.45 -35.96
C MET A 1 29.41 -6.19 -35.55
N ASP A 2 28.66 -6.21 -34.43
CA ASP A 2 29.13 -6.23 -33.04
C ASP A 2 29.85 -4.93 -32.67
N LYS A 3 29.17 -4.01 -31.96
CA LYS A 3 29.18 -4.03 -30.49
C LYS A 3 28.29 -2.92 -29.92
N ASP A 4 27.28 -3.35 -29.17
CA ASP A 4 26.59 -2.56 -28.15
C ASP A 4 27.55 -2.26 -27.00
N GLU A 5 27.67 -1.00 -26.57
CA GLU A 5 28.01 -0.65 -25.18
C GLU A 5 27.32 0.67 -24.81
N HIS A 6 26.11 0.57 -24.24
CA HIS A 6 25.57 1.60 -23.37
C HIS A 6 25.44 1.04 -21.96
N ALA A 7 26.19 1.69 -21.06
CA ALA A 7 26.39 1.32 -19.69
C ALA A 7 25.06 1.20 -18.92
N LYS A 8 24.92 0.05 -18.25
CA LYS A 8 23.92 -0.21 -17.21
C LYS A 8 24.17 0.70 -16.02
N GLY A 9 23.15 1.41 -15.57
CA GLY A 9 23.29 2.21 -14.36
C GLY A 9 22.13 3.13 -14.05
N THR A 10 20.90 2.63 -14.07
CA THR A 10 19.79 3.32 -13.38
C THR A 10 18.72 2.28 -13.09
N GLY A 11 18.59 1.92 -11.81
CA GLY A 11 17.57 0.99 -11.34
C GLY A 11 16.20 1.52 -11.74
N GLY A 12 15.65 0.96 -12.80
CA GLY A 12 14.36 1.36 -13.33
C GLY A 12 13.30 1.13 -12.28
N LEU A 13 12.73 2.21 -11.75
CA LEU A 13 11.48 2.19 -11.00
C LEU A 13 10.43 1.54 -11.90
N LYS A 14 10.15 0.26 -11.63
CA LYS A 14 9.19 -0.53 -12.38
C LYS A 14 7.81 -0.17 -11.85
N ILE A 15 7.20 0.85 -12.45
CA ILE A 15 5.78 1.14 -12.21
C ILE A 15 4.98 -0.03 -12.78
N VAL A 16 4.57 -0.94 -11.90
CA VAL A 16 3.72 -2.08 -12.27
C VAL A 16 2.29 -1.58 -12.36
N SER A 17 1.78 -1.46 -13.59
CA SER A 17 0.37 -1.10 -13.84
C SER A 17 -0.56 -2.17 -13.26
N LEU A 18 -1.30 -1.81 -12.21
CA LEU A 18 -2.24 -2.67 -11.47
C LEU A 18 -3.51 -3.04 -12.26
N VAL A 19 -3.81 -2.35 -13.37
CA VAL A 19 -5.08 -2.52 -14.10
C VAL A 19 -5.22 -3.93 -14.69
N GLY A 20 -4.12 -4.59 -15.04
CA GLY A 20 -4.13 -5.95 -15.62
C GLY A 20 -4.46 -7.09 -14.65
N ARG A 21 -4.38 -6.86 -13.33
CA ARG A 21 -4.61 -7.92 -12.31
C ARG A 21 -6.01 -7.88 -11.67
N SER A 22 -6.80 -6.87 -12.02
CA SER A 22 -8.07 -6.55 -11.34
C SER A 22 -9.23 -7.53 -11.61
N LYS A 23 -9.03 -8.62 -12.36
CA LYS A 23 -10.08 -9.63 -12.62
C LYS A 23 -10.18 -10.74 -11.56
N ARG A 24 -9.21 -10.87 -10.64
CA ARG A 24 -9.19 -12.00 -9.68
C ARG A 24 -9.07 -11.65 -8.20
N TYR A 25 -8.83 -10.39 -7.86
CA TYR A 25 -8.63 -9.98 -6.46
C TYR A 25 -9.62 -8.88 -6.10
N ALA A 26 -10.25 -9.03 -4.94
CA ALA A 26 -11.15 -8.03 -4.40
C ALA A 26 -10.38 -6.72 -4.21
N VAL A 27 -11.08 -5.59 -4.25
CA VAL A 27 -10.50 -4.23 -4.05
C VAL A 27 -9.66 -4.12 -2.76
N ARG A 28 -9.81 -5.07 -1.82
CA ARG A 28 -9.02 -5.20 -0.59
C ARG A 28 -7.54 -5.55 -0.78
N ASP A 29 -7.11 -6.06 -1.94
CA ASP A 29 -5.75 -6.58 -2.14
C ASP A 29 -4.82 -5.64 -2.91
N TRP A 30 -5.16 -4.36 -3.01
CA TRP A 30 -4.42 -3.39 -3.84
C TRP A 30 -3.08 -2.97 -3.25
N VAL A 31 -2.89 -3.21 -1.96
CA VAL A 31 -1.63 -2.95 -1.26
C VAL A 31 -1.21 -4.27 -0.65
N GLN A 32 -0.07 -4.79 -1.10
CA GLN A 32 0.63 -5.88 -0.45
C GLN A 32 1.95 -5.27 0.03
N ALA A 33 2.24 -5.37 1.33
CA ALA A 33 3.54 -4.97 1.84
C ALA A 33 4.63 -5.74 1.11
N ILE A 34 5.66 -5.03 0.68
CA ILE A 34 6.84 -5.64 0.07
C ILE A 34 7.61 -6.34 1.19
N PRO A 35 7.80 -7.68 1.12
CA PRO A 35 8.63 -8.38 2.10
C PRO A 35 10.07 -7.84 2.03
N GLY A 36 10.64 -7.47 3.18
CA GLY A 36 12.05 -7.09 3.29
C GLY A 36 12.36 -5.65 3.72
N LEU A 37 11.37 -4.79 3.92
CA LEU A 37 11.59 -3.50 4.59
C LEU A 37 11.79 -3.71 6.10
N PRO A 38 12.71 -2.97 6.75
CA PRO A 38 12.83 -2.95 8.20
C PRO A 38 11.49 -2.60 8.87
N THR A 39 11.15 -3.31 9.94
CA THR A 39 9.90 -3.08 10.68
C THR A 39 9.78 -1.64 11.18
N GLU A 40 10.89 -1.02 11.59
CA GLU A 40 10.93 0.38 12.00
C GLU A 40 10.44 1.32 10.88
N ASP A 41 10.99 1.18 9.68
CA ASP A 41 10.61 2.00 8.52
C ASP A 41 9.12 1.84 8.19
N VAL A 42 8.62 0.60 8.22
CA VAL A 42 7.21 0.30 7.96
C VAL A 42 6.31 0.94 9.01
N LEU A 43 6.69 0.91 10.30
CA LEU A 43 5.94 1.55 11.37
C LEU A 43 5.98 3.07 11.28
N GLN A 44 7.13 3.66 10.91
CA GLN A 44 7.27 5.10 10.70
C GLN A 44 6.37 5.58 9.55
N GLU A 45 6.42 4.92 8.39
CA GLU A 45 5.56 5.24 7.25
C GLU A 45 4.07 5.04 7.59
N THR A 46 3.73 3.94 8.26
CA THR A 46 2.36 3.67 8.70
C THR A 46 1.84 4.78 9.62
N THR A 47 2.68 5.30 10.53
CA THR A 47 2.32 6.40 11.43
C THR A 47 1.97 7.67 10.66
N ILE A 48 2.71 7.99 9.60
CA ILE A 48 2.42 9.13 8.73
C ILE A 48 1.05 8.95 8.05
N ILE A 49 0.76 7.77 7.51
CA ILE A 49 -0.52 7.46 6.88
C ILE A 49 -1.68 7.58 7.87
N LEU A 50 -1.51 7.09 9.11
CA LEU A 50 -2.51 7.21 10.17
C LEU A 50 -2.78 8.69 10.51
N GLY A 51 -1.75 9.53 10.56
CA GLY A 51 -1.91 10.98 10.72
C GLY A 51 -2.76 11.61 9.60
N CYS A 52 -2.52 11.21 8.35
CA CYS A 52 -3.34 11.65 7.21
C CYS A 52 -4.80 11.20 7.33
N ILE A 53 -5.04 9.94 7.72
CA ILE A 53 -6.38 9.39 7.95
C ILE A 53 -7.13 10.22 9.01
N THR A 54 -6.47 10.53 10.13
CA THR A 54 -7.06 11.36 11.18
C THR A 54 -7.45 12.74 10.65
N SER A 55 -6.54 13.41 9.94
CA SER A 55 -6.81 14.74 9.38
C SER A 55 -7.96 14.74 8.38
N LEU A 56 -7.97 13.79 7.43
CA LEU A 56 -9.04 13.66 6.44
C LEU A 56 -10.39 13.35 7.08
N THR A 57 -10.41 12.56 8.15
CA THR A 57 -11.63 12.25 8.90
C THR A 57 -12.20 13.51 9.56
N TYR A 58 -11.37 14.34 10.19
CA TYR A 58 -11.81 15.63 10.75
C TYR A 58 -12.27 16.61 9.66
N GLN A 59 -11.60 16.64 8.52
CA GLN A 59 -12.03 17.46 7.38
C GLN A 59 -13.39 17.01 6.84
N ALA A 60 -13.65 15.70 6.74
CA ALA A 60 -14.93 15.18 6.29
C ALA A 60 -16.09 15.58 7.22
N LEU A 61 -15.84 15.64 8.53
CA LEU A 61 -16.82 16.10 9.52
C LEU A 61 -17.13 17.60 9.39
N SER A 62 -16.13 18.41 9.05
CA SER A 62 -16.27 19.87 8.93
C SER A 62 -16.71 20.34 7.55
N GLN A 63 -16.58 19.50 6.52
CA GLN A 63 -16.86 19.85 5.12
C GLN A 63 -17.85 18.87 4.46
N PRO A 64 -19.17 19.00 4.72
CA PRO A 64 -20.18 18.05 4.24
C PRO A 64 -20.22 17.89 2.71
N LYS A 65 -19.88 18.95 1.96
CA LYS A 65 -19.84 18.93 0.49
C LYS A 65 -18.72 18.05 -0.06
N GLU A 66 -17.60 17.93 0.66
CA GLU A 66 -16.43 17.16 0.26
C GLU A 66 -16.32 15.82 0.98
N ALA A 67 -17.18 15.59 1.99
CA ALA A 67 -17.16 14.43 2.87
C ALA A 67 -17.07 13.10 2.12
N GLN A 68 -17.81 12.92 1.02
CA GLN A 68 -17.76 11.66 0.26
C GLN A 68 -16.37 11.40 -0.35
N THR A 69 -15.73 12.43 -0.89
CA THR A 69 -14.37 12.33 -1.47
C THR A 69 -13.34 12.07 -0.38
N LEU A 70 -13.43 12.81 0.73
CA LEU A 70 -12.53 12.66 1.87
C LEU A 70 -12.66 11.28 2.51
N MET A 71 -13.89 10.77 2.66
CA MET A 71 -14.16 9.41 3.15
C MET A 71 -13.56 8.33 2.24
N ARG A 72 -13.62 8.51 0.90
CA ARG A 72 -12.97 7.58 -0.04
C ARG A 72 -11.45 7.60 0.11
N ALA A 73 -10.84 8.79 0.23
CA ALA A 73 -9.41 8.90 0.49
C ALA A 73 -9.01 8.20 1.80
N THR A 74 -9.76 8.46 2.88
CA THR A 74 -9.59 7.77 4.17
C THR A 74 -9.69 6.25 4.04
N TYR A 75 -10.68 5.74 3.30
CA TYR A 75 -10.84 4.30 3.07
C TYR A 75 -9.62 3.68 2.38
N TYR A 76 -9.12 4.28 1.31
CA TYR A 76 -7.95 3.76 0.59
C TYR A 76 -6.68 3.77 1.44
N LEU A 77 -6.42 4.88 2.15
CA LEU A 77 -5.28 4.98 3.05
C LEU A 77 -5.36 3.98 4.20
N SER A 78 -6.56 3.72 4.72
CA SER A 78 -6.76 2.73 5.78
C SER A 78 -6.43 1.31 5.30
N GLY A 79 -6.79 0.98 4.06
CA GLY A 79 -6.40 -0.29 3.43
C GLY A 79 -4.88 -0.41 3.28
N MET A 80 -4.20 0.68 2.93
CA MET A 80 -2.75 0.74 2.79
C MET A 80 -2.05 0.52 4.14
N ALA A 81 -2.44 1.28 5.18
CA ALA A 81 -1.90 1.13 6.53
C ALA A 81 -2.10 -0.30 7.07
N LYS A 82 -3.29 -0.88 6.86
CA LYS A 82 -3.55 -2.27 7.24
C LYS A 82 -2.60 -3.24 6.53
N ALA A 83 -2.46 -3.13 5.22
CA ALA A 83 -1.58 -4.02 4.45
C ALA A 83 -0.11 -3.94 4.88
N MET A 84 0.36 -2.73 5.23
CA MET A 84 1.70 -2.51 5.75
C MET A 84 1.93 -3.24 7.08
N ILE A 85 0.97 -3.12 8.01
CA ILE A 85 1.02 -3.83 9.30
C ILE A 85 0.93 -5.34 9.11
N ASP A 86 -0.03 -5.82 8.30
CA ASP A 86 -0.22 -7.25 8.03
C ASP A 86 1.05 -7.88 7.46
N GLY A 87 1.81 -7.15 6.63
CA GLY A 87 3.09 -7.59 6.10
C GLY A 87 4.21 -7.79 7.12
N GLN A 88 4.08 -7.19 8.31
CA GLN A 88 5.03 -7.35 9.41
C GLN A 88 4.62 -8.45 10.39
N LEU A 89 3.34 -8.82 10.40
CA LEU A 89 2.86 -9.88 11.28
C LEU A 89 3.19 -11.25 10.69
N PRO A 90 3.63 -12.22 11.51
CA PRO A 90 3.84 -13.57 11.03
C PRO A 90 2.53 -14.12 10.46
N VAL A 91 2.59 -14.68 9.25
CA VAL A 91 1.44 -15.36 8.65
C VAL A 91 1.05 -16.47 9.62
N ARG A 92 -0.14 -16.38 10.20
CA ARG A 92 -0.71 -17.46 11.00
C ARG A 92 -0.87 -18.63 10.04
N GLN A 93 0.06 -19.59 10.09
CA GLN A 93 -0.15 -20.89 9.46
C GLN A 93 -1.37 -21.47 10.19
N GLU A 94 -2.52 -21.48 9.53
CA GLU A 94 -3.59 -22.38 9.91
C GLU A 94 -2.99 -23.78 9.75
N GLN A 95 -2.53 -24.35 10.87
CA GLN A 95 -2.23 -25.76 10.98
C GLN A 95 -3.52 -26.49 10.64
N GLY A 96 -3.64 -26.90 9.37
CA GLY A 96 -4.55 -27.95 8.99
C GLY A 96 -4.04 -29.23 9.62
N ASP A 97 -4.64 -29.61 10.75
CA ASP A 97 -4.54 -30.97 11.27
C ASP A 97 -4.97 -31.93 10.16
N SER A 98 -4.04 -32.79 9.74
CA SER A 98 -4.29 -33.96 8.90
C SER A 98 -4.64 -35.16 9.77
#